data_AF-X1MY25-F1
#
_entry.id   AF-X1MY25-F1
#
_cell.length_a   1.000
_cell.length_b   1.000
_cell.length_c   1.000
_cell.angle_alpha   90.00
_cell.angle_beta   90.00
_cell.angle_gamma   90.00
#
_symmetry.space_group_name_H-M   'P 1'
#
loop_
_entity.id
_entity.type
_entity.pdbx_description
1 polymer ?
#
loop_
_entity_poly.entity_id
_entity_poly.type
_entity_poly.pdbx_seq_one_letter_code
_entity_poly.pdbx_strand_id
1 'polypeptide(L)'
;MSISSRIEGTIEGWRVKWQAVLKEWMASWAERGFEKLFDAFEPGVREEIKPQLEQLKAIPGLPPEWYNVLDKAATAPSFIQFAALVPYLIGALFGLAMGAVAPISRFGSYPIDKMIHSARFDPLSVITAWRRDPATYEAYFDDLKDQGWSDERIEALKFITLFIPSADE
;
A
#
# COMPACT_ATOMS: atom_id res chain seq x y z
N MET A 1 29.51 12.37 10.32
CA MET A 1 28.53 11.90 9.32
C MET A 1 27.31 12.81 9.38
N SER A 2 26.82 13.30 8.25
CA SER A 2 25.61 14.13 8.20
C SER A 2 24.36 13.25 8.34
N ILE A 3 23.27 13.84 8.82
CA ILE A 3 21.97 13.17 8.91
C ILE A 3 21.52 12.68 7.51
N SER A 4 21.83 13.43 6.45
CA SER A 4 21.58 13.04 5.04
C SER A 4 22.22 11.70 4.69
N SER A 5 23.49 11.49 5.01
CA SER A 5 24.20 10.24 4.69
C SER A 5 23.63 9.01 5.39
N ARG A 6 22.97 9.19 6.55
CA ARG A 6 22.32 8.09 7.29
C ARG A 6 20.96 7.75 6.67
N ILE A 7 20.22 8.75 6.21
CA ILE A 7 18.93 8.58 5.54
C ILE A 7 19.14 7.89 4.19
N GLU A 8 20.10 8.37 3.38
CA GLU A 8 20.44 7.75 2.10
C GLU A 8 20.85 6.28 2.23
N GLY A 9 21.71 5.97 3.21
CA GLY A 9 22.13 4.58 3.47
C GLY A 9 20.96 3.69 3.93
N THR A 10 20.00 4.26 4.64
CA THR A 10 18.78 3.53 5.04
C THR A 10 17.90 3.26 3.84
N ILE A 11 17.64 4.25 2.99
CA ILE A 11 16.81 4.10 1.78
C ILE A 11 17.40 3.05 0.83
N GLU A 12 18.71 3.08 0.59
CA GLU A 12 19.35 2.08 -0.28
C GLU A 12 19.30 0.68 0.33
N GLY A 13 19.48 0.56 1.66
CA GLY A 13 19.30 -0.71 2.36
C GLY A 13 17.88 -1.27 2.25
N TRP A 14 16.87 -0.40 2.32
CA TRP A 14 15.47 -0.77 2.12
C TRP A 14 15.20 -1.22 0.69
N ARG A 15 15.72 -0.50 -0.31
CA ARG A 15 15.61 -0.86 -1.73
C ARG A 15 16.17 -2.26 -2.01
N VAL A 16 17.37 -2.56 -1.49
CA VAL A 16 18.01 -3.87 -1.68
C VAL A 16 17.18 -4.99 -1.04
N LYS A 17 16.67 -4.77 0.18
CA LYS A 17 15.79 -5.75 0.86
C LYS A 17 14.50 -5.99 0.10
N TRP A 18 13.83 -4.92 -0.34
CA TRP A 18 12.60 -5.03 -1.12
C TRP A 18 12.82 -5.75 -2.45
N GLN A 19 13.94 -5.49 -3.12
CA GLN A 19 14.28 -6.20 -4.36
C GLN A 19 14.48 -7.70 -4.12
N ALA A 20 15.12 -8.10 -3.01
CA ALA A 20 15.28 -9.50 -2.65
C ALA A 20 13.93 -10.17 -2.34
N VAL A 21 13.10 -9.52 -1.52
CA VAL A 21 11.75 -10.01 -1.18
C VAL A 21 10.87 -10.15 -2.41
N LEU A 22 10.89 -9.16 -3.32
CA LEU A 22 10.14 -9.25 -4.58
C LEU A 22 10.63 -10.38 -5.48
N LYS A 23 11.94 -10.61 -5.55
CA LYS A 23 12.50 -11.72 -6.33
C LYS A 23 12.08 -13.07 -5.76
N GLU A 24 12.17 -13.26 -4.45
CA GLU A 24 11.74 -14.49 -3.78
C GLU A 24 10.23 -14.70 -3.88
N TRP A 25 9.46 -13.64 -3.67
CA TRP A 25 8.00 -13.67 -3.85
C TRP A 25 7.64 -14.04 -5.28
N MET A 26 8.21 -13.36 -6.29
CA MET A 26 8.00 -13.66 -7.71
C MET A 26 8.46 -15.06 -8.09
N ALA A 27 9.59 -15.54 -7.56
CA ALA A 27 10.07 -16.89 -7.82
C ALA A 27 9.12 -17.93 -7.23
N SER A 28 8.66 -17.73 -5.99
CA SER A 28 7.74 -18.64 -5.32
C SER A 28 6.32 -18.59 -5.89
N TRP A 29 5.91 -17.44 -6.43
CA TRP A 29 4.67 -17.26 -7.17
C TRP A 29 4.79 -17.88 -8.55
N ALA A 30 5.92 -17.72 -9.24
CA ALA A 30 6.16 -18.35 -10.54
C ALA A 30 6.18 -19.87 -10.38
N GLU A 31 6.94 -20.42 -9.44
CA GLU A 31 7.05 -21.88 -9.23
C GLU A 31 5.70 -22.52 -8.86
N ARG A 32 4.98 -21.96 -7.88
CA ARG A 32 3.68 -22.51 -7.42
C ARG A 32 2.50 -22.12 -8.31
N GLY A 33 2.59 -20.96 -8.92
CA GLY A 33 1.59 -20.40 -9.81
C GLY A 33 1.66 -21.07 -11.17
N PHE A 34 2.82 -21.19 -11.81
CA PHE A 34 2.92 -21.82 -13.13
C PHE A 34 2.42 -23.25 -13.13
N GLU A 35 2.78 -24.09 -12.16
CA GLU A 35 2.35 -25.51 -12.15
C GLU A 35 0.83 -25.63 -11.98
N LYS A 36 0.24 -24.91 -11.00
CA LYS A 36 -1.22 -24.91 -10.79
C LYS A 36 -1.99 -24.22 -11.91
N LEU A 37 -1.40 -23.21 -12.54
CA LEU A 37 -1.96 -22.48 -13.67
C LEU A 37 -1.86 -23.32 -14.95
N PHE A 38 -0.83 -24.15 -15.11
CA PHE A 38 -0.73 -25.13 -16.20
C PHE A 38 -1.78 -26.24 -16.05
N ASP A 39 -1.95 -26.76 -14.83
CA ASP A 39 -2.88 -27.86 -14.57
C ASP A 39 -4.36 -27.42 -14.55
N ALA A 40 -4.64 -26.15 -14.23
CA ALA A 40 -6.01 -25.63 -14.15
C ALA A 40 -6.53 -24.96 -15.44
N PHE A 41 -5.68 -24.68 -16.44
CA PHE A 41 -6.08 -23.91 -17.62
C PHE A 41 -6.56 -24.83 -18.76
N GLU A 42 -7.70 -25.47 -18.51
CA GLU A 42 -8.62 -25.87 -19.56
C GLU A 42 -9.14 -24.65 -20.35
N PRO A 43 -9.68 -24.84 -21.57
CA PRO A 43 -10.22 -23.76 -22.41
C PRO A 43 -11.15 -22.76 -21.71
N GLY A 44 -11.82 -23.16 -20.62
CA GLY A 44 -12.74 -22.32 -19.85
C GLY A 44 -12.10 -21.08 -19.20
N VAL A 45 -10.85 -21.17 -18.72
CA VAL A 45 -10.23 -20.03 -18.01
C VAL A 45 -9.96 -18.85 -18.94
N ARG A 46 -9.76 -19.13 -20.23
CA ARG A 46 -9.62 -18.09 -21.24
C ARG A 46 -10.90 -17.27 -21.40
N GLU A 47 -12.06 -17.90 -21.26
CA GLU A 47 -13.35 -17.21 -21.29
C GLU A 47 -13.55 -16.38 -20.02
N GLU A 48 -13.03 -16.83 -18.87
CA GLU A 48 -13.10 -16.09 -17.60
C GLU A 48 -12.17 -14.87 -17.54
N ILE A 49 -11.00 -14.93 -18.19
CA ILE A 49 -10.02 -13.83 -18.17
C ILE A 49 -10.37 -12.73 -19.18
N LYS A 50 -11.04 -13.05 -20.29
CA LYS A 50 -11.49 -12.05 -21.30
C LYS A 50 -12.21 -10.84 -20.68
N PRO A 51 -13.24 -10.99 -19.83
CA PRO A 51 -13.91 -9.85 -19.21
C PRO A 51 -12.97 -9.04 -18.31
N GLN A 52 -11.97 -9.66 -17.67
CA GLN A 52 -10.99 -8.95 -16.85
C GLN A 52 -10.03 -8.12 -17.72
N LEU A 53 -9.59 -8.64 -18.87
CA LEU A 53 -8.78 -7.90 -19.83
C LEU A 53 -9.54 -6.70 -20.42
N GLU A 54 -10.83 -6.86 -20.70
CA GLU A 54 -11.68 -5.75 -21.15
C GLU A 54 -11.91 -4.71 -20.04
N GLN A 55 -12.03 -5.13 -18.78
CA GLN A 55 -12.06 -4.20 -17.63
C GLN A 55 -10.75 -3.40 -17.51
N LEU A 56 -9.59 -4.01 -17.77
CA LEU A 56 -8.31 -3.30 -17.78
C LEU A 56 -8.25 -2.24 -18.89
N LYS A 57 -8.82 -2.52 -20.07
CA LYS A 57 -8.93 -1.56 -21.18
C LYS A 57 -9.83 -0.37 -20.85
N ALA A 58 -10.76 -0.52 -19.91
CA ALA A 58 -11.65 0.56 -19.47
C ALA A 58 -10.98 1.51 -18.46
N ILE A 59 -9.76 1.25 -17.99
CA ILE A 59 -9.06 2.12 -17.03
C ILE A 59 -8.73 3.46 -17.70
N PRO A 60 -9.22 4.60 -17.15
CA PRO A 60 -8.93 5.91 -17.70
C PRO A 60 -7.43 6.23 -17.56
N GLY A 61 -6.82 6.70 -18.66
CA GLY A 61 -5.39 7.03 -18.70
C GLY A 61 -4.48 5.85 -19.05
N LEU A 62 -5.02 4.70 -19.46
CA LEU A 62 -4.22 3.60 -19.98
C LEU A 62 -3.50 4.03 -21.27
N PRO A 63 -2.15 3.90 -21.35
CA PRO A 63 -1.42 4.29 -22.55
C PRO A 63 -1.84 3.47 -23.79
N PRO A 64 -1.87 4.07 -25.00
CA PRO A 64 -2.35 3.41 -26.23
C PRO A 64 -1.66 2.08 -26.55
N GLU A 65 -0.38 1.94 -26.23
CA GLU A 65 0.40 0.73 -26.44
C GLU A 65 -0.14 -0.49 -25.67
N TRP A 66 -0.83 -0.28 -24.55
CA TRP A 66 -1.39 -1.36 -23.73
C TRP A 66 -2.62 -2.00 -24.33
N TYR A 67 -3.42 -1.25 -25.10
CA TYR A 67 -4.58 -1.83 -25.80
C TYR A 67 -4.13 -2.94 -26.75
N ASN A 68 -3.02 -2.73 -27.46
CA ASN A 68 -2.44 -3.74 -28.34
C ASN A 68 -1.93 -4.98 -27.58
N VAL A 69 -1.39 -4.80 -26.38
CA VAL A 69 -0.92 -5.91 -25.53
C VAL A 69 -2.11 -6.71 -25.00
N LEU A 70 -3.16 -6.01 -24.53
CA LEU A 70 -4.38 -6.62 -24.00
C LEU A 70 -5.17 -7.34 -25.11
N ASP A 71 -5.26 -6.77 -26.30
CA ASP A 71 -5.90 -7.40 -27.47
C ASP A 71 -5.13 -8.64 -27.94
N LYS A 72 -3.79 -8.56 -27.98
CA LYS A 72 -2.95 -9.73 -28.27
C LYS A 72 -3.10 -10.80 -27.19
N ALA A 73 -3.21 -10.43 -25.92
CA ALA A 73 -3.45 -11.39 -24.84
C ALA A 73 -4.83 -12.05 -24.97
N ALA A 74 -5.87 -11.29 -25.30
CA ALA A 74 -7.23 -11.82 -25.49
C ALA A 74 -7.31 -12.77 -26.70
N THR A 75 -6.60 -12.44 -27.78
CA THR A 75 -6.64 -13.18 -29.06
C THR A 75 -5.54 -14.24 -29.22
N ALA A 76 -4.53 -14.28 -28.36
CA ALA A 76 -3.36 -15.18 -28.45
C ALA A 76 -3.75 -16.65 -28.67
N PRO A 77 -3.55 -17.24 -29.86
CA PRO A 77 -4.04 -18.59 -30.16
C PRO A 77 -3.46 -19.67 -29.26
N SER A 78 -2.25 -19.45 -28.70
CA SER A 78 -1.59 -20.40 -27.82
C SER A 78 -1.30 -19.83 -26.43
N PHE A 79 -1.36 -20.71 -25.44
CA PHE A 79 -1.01 -20.42 -24.05
C PHE A 79 0.41 -19.87 -23.89
N ILE A 80 1.37 -20.37 -24.67
CA ILE A 80 2.77 -19.92 -24.63
C ILE A 80 2.86 -18.41 -24.94
N GLN A 81 2.03 -17.91 -25.87
CA GLN A 81 1.98 -16.49 -26.18
C GLN A 81 1.31 -15.67 -25.07
N PHE A 82 0.28 -16.20 -24.41
CA PHE A 82 -0.35 -15.55 -23.26
C PHE A 82 0.60 -15.50 -22.04
N ALA A 83 1.24 -16.63 -21.71
CA ALA A 83 2.21 -16.73 -20.63
C ALA A 83 3.42 -15.80 -20.82
N ALA A 84 3.85 -15.59 -22.07
CA ALA A 84 4.88 -14.60 -22.40
C ALA A 84 4.43 -13.15 -22.13
N LEU A 85 3.12 -12.87 -22.12
CA LEU A 85 2.55 -11.54 -21.86
C LEU A 85 2.24 -11.30 -20.38
N VAL A 86 2.09 -12.35 -19.55
CA VAL A 86 1.77 -12.22 -18.12
C VAL A 86 2.81 -11.38 -17.36
N PRO A 87 4.14 -11.56 -17.51
CA PRO A 87 5.12 -10.69 -16.86
C PRO A 87 5.00 -9.23 -17.26
N TYR A 88 4.66 -8.96 -18.53
CA TYR A 88 4.42 -7.61 -19.02
C TYR A 88 3.15 -7.01 -18.41
N LEU A 89 2.06 -7.77 -18.31
CA LEU A 89 0.81 -7.34 -17.68
C LEU A 89 1.00 -7.08 -16.17
N ILE A 90 1.74 -7.93 -15.47
CA ILE A 90 2.09 -7.71 -14.06
C ILE A 90 2.95 -6.45 -13.92
N GLY A 91 4.00 -6.32 -14.75
CA GLY A 91 4.83 -5.11 -14.79
C GLY A 91 4.02 -3.85 -15.13
N ALA A 92 3.01 -3.95 -16.00
CA ALA A 92 2.06 -2.90 -16.31
C ALA A 92 1.25 -2.51 -15.08
N LEU A 93 0.71 -3.49 -14.38
CA LEU A 93 -0.19 -3.29 -13.26
C LEU A 93 0.57 -2.63 -12.10
N PHE A 94 1.81 -3.08 -11.86
CA PHE A 94 2.72 -2.44 -10.91
C PHE A 94 3.16 -1.05 -11.40
N GLY A 95 3.47 -0.88 -12.69
CA GLY A 95 3.87 0.39 -13.26
C GLY A 95 2.75 1.43 -13.27
N LEU A 96 1.51 1.02 -13.53
CA LEU A 96 0.30 1.83 -13.42
C LEU A 96 -0.07 2.08 -11.97
N ALA A 97 0.07 1.09 -11.08
CA ALA A 97 -0.10 1.31 -9.65
C ALA A 97 0.87 2.40 -9.19
N MET A 98 2.17 2.27 -9.49
CA MET A 98 3.22 3.22 -9.13
C MET A 98 3.08 4.58 -9.84
N GLY A 99 2.66 4.59 -11.11
CA GLY A 99 2.49 5.77 -11.94
C GLY A 99 1.22 6.56 -11.63
N ALA A 100 0.12 5.89 -11.30
CA ALA A 100 -1.08 6.52 -10.78
C ALA A 100 -0.81 7.18 -9.42
N VAL A 101 0.11 6.66 -8.60
CA VAL A 101 0.55 7.36 -7.38
C VAL A 101 1.35 8.63 -7.67
N ALA A 102 1.90 8.85 -8.88
CA ALA A 102 2.77 10.01 -9.13
C ALA A 102 2.03 11.36 -9.12
N PRO A 103 0.89 11.57 -9.79
CA PRO A 103 0.08 12.79 -9.64
C PRO A 103 -0.83 12.76 -8.39
N ILE A 104 -1.19 11.56 -7.91
CA ILE A 104 -2.02 11.36 -6.71
C ILE A 104 -1.21 11.56 -5.43
N SER A 105 0.12 11.55 -5.47
CA SER A 105 0.99 11.85 -4.31
C SER A 105 0.76 13.23 -3.68
N ARG A 106 0.08 14.16 -4.37
CA ARG A 106 -0.28 15.48 -3.85
C ARG A 106 -1.72 15.60 -3.31
N PHE A 107 -2.63 14.68 -3.62
CA PHE A 107 -4.04 14.73 -3.18
C PHE A 107 -4.56 13.43 -2.52
N GLY A 108 -3.89 12.30 -2.70
CA GLY A 108 -4.26 10.99 -2.15
C GLY A 108 -3.33 10.47 -1.06
N SER A 109 -2.50 11.32 -0.46
CA SER A 109 -1.70 10.94 0.72
C SER A 109 -2.59 10.69 1.94
N TYR A 110 -3.71 11.40 2.11
CA TYR A 110 -4.54 11.31 3.31
C TYR A 110 -5.24 9.95 3.53
N PRO A 111 -5.83 9.29 2.50
CA PRO A 111 -6.44 7.97 2.67
C PRO A 111 -5.41 6.85 2.83
N ILE A 112 -4.20 7.02 2.28
CA ILE A 112 -3.08 6.07 2.41
C ILE A 112 -2.36 6.26 3.76
N ASP A 113 -2.22 7.49 4.28
CA ASP A 113 -1.77 7.77 5.66
C ASP A 113 -2.69 7.10 6.69
N LYS A 114 -4.00 7.14 6.42
CA LYS A 114 -5.03 6.47 7.21
C LYS A 114 -4.98 4.93 7.12
N MET A 115 -4.34 4.40 6.07
CA MET A 115 -4.16 2.96 5.86
C MET A 115 -2.81 2.46 6.40
N ILE A 116 -1.85 3.36 6.68
CA ILE A 116 -0.49 3.05 7.16
C ILE A 116 -0.28 3.41 8.65
N HIS A 117 -1.12 4.26 9.27
CA HIS A 117 -0.91 4.73 10.67
C HIS A 117 0.49 5.33 10.92
N SER A 118 1.11 5.97 9.92
CA SER A 118 2.42 6.64 10.07
C SER A 118 2.32 7.97 10.82
N ALA A 119 1.21 8.69 10.70
CA ALA A 119 0.98 9.93 11.41
C ALA A 119 0.14 9.66 12.66
N ARG A 120 0.80 9.25 13.74
CA ARG A 120 0.17 9.20 15.06
C ARG A 120 0.38 10.53 15.76
N PHE A 121 -0.63 11.00 16.47
CA PHE A 121 -0.44 12.17 17.31
C PHE A 121 0.58 11.86 18.40
N ASP A 122 1.47 12.83 18.66
CA ASP A 122 2.34 12.74 19.82
C ASP A 122 1.49 12.85 21.10
N PRO A 123 1.94 12.28 22.23
CA PRO A 123 1.17 12.28 23.47
C PRO A 123 0.70 13.66 23.92
N LEU A 124 1.48 14.72 23.70
CA LEU A 124 1.09 16.08 24.10
C LEU A 124 -0.02 16.64 23.20
N SER A 125 0.01 16.37 21.91
CA SER A 125 -1.08 16.74 20.99
C SER A 125 -2.37 16.02 21.33
N VAL A 126 -2.32 14.72 21.63
CA VAL A 126 -3.50 13.92 22.06
C VAL A 126 -4.10 14.52 23.33
N ILE A 127 -3.28 14.77 24.36
CA ILE A 127 -3.73 15.37 25.61
C ILE A 127 -4.32 16.77 25.39
N THR A 128 -3.65 17.60 24.59
CA THR A 128 -4.08 18.98 24.37
C THR A 128 -5.41 19.04 23.62
N ALA A 129 -5.60 18.17 22.62
CA ALA A 129 -6.89 18.00 21.97
C ALA A 129 -7.94 17.52 22.97
N TRP A 130 -7.65 16.43 23.70
CA TRP A 130 -8.56 15.85 24.69
C TRP A 130 -9.01 16.83 25.78
N ARG A 131 -8.11 17.67 26.31
CA ARG A 131 -8.45 18.70 27.31
C ARG A 131 -9.45 19.74 26.79
N ARG A 132 -9.52 19.97 25.47
CA ARG A 132 -10.46 20.94 24.88
C ARG A 132 -11.87 20.36 24.75
N ASP A 133 -11.97 19.08 24.40
CA ASP A 133 -13.26 18.37 24.29
C ASP A 133 -13.04 16.86 24.49
N PRO A 134 -13.16 16.36 25.74
CA PRO A 134 -12.90 14.96 26.05
C PRO A 134 -13.78 13.99 25.27
N ALA A 135 -15.06 14.35 25.07
CA ALA A 135 -16.02 13.48 24.38
C ALA A 135 -15.67 13.32 22.90
N THR A 136 -15.19 14.39 22.26
CA THR A 136 -14.83 14.38 20.83
C THR A 136 -13.49 13.68 20.57
N TYR A 137 -12.52 13.79 21.48
CA TYR A 137 -11.13 13.38 21.21
C TYR A 137 -10.65 12.13 21.95
N GLU A 138 -11.51 11.45 22.71
CA GLU A 138 -11.18 10.21 23.43
C GLU A 138 -10.56 9.13 22.50
N ALA A 139 -11.05 9.02 21.27
CA ALA A 139 -10.56 8.03 20.30
C ALA A 139 -9.08 8.24 19.90
N TYR A 140 -8.51 9.43 20.10
CA TYR A 140 -7.09 9.69 19.77
C TYR A 140 -6.13 8.99 20.74
N PHE A 141 -6.61 8.40 21.85
CA PHE A 141 -5.79 7.55 22.70
C PHE A 141 -5.43 6.21 22.04
N ASP A 142 -6.16 5.78 21.01
CA ASP A 142 -5.81 4.56 20.25
C ASP A 142 -4.44 4.71 19.56
N ASP A 143 -4.09 5.93 19.11
CA ASP A 143 -2.75 6.24 18.60
C ASP A 143 -1.64 5.96 19.64
N LEU A 144 -1.93 6.15 20.93
CA LEU A 144 -0.97 5.87 22.01
C LEU A 144 -0.88 4.38 22.31
N LYS A 145 -2.00 3.65 22.25
CA LYS A 145 -2.01 2.18 22.38
C LYS A 145 -1.19 1.54 21.28
N ASP A 146 -1.37 2.02 20.06
CA ASP A 146 -0.59 1.58 18.91
C ASP A 146 0.91 1.87 19.09
N GLN A 147 1.28 2.93 19.84
CA GLN A 147 2.66 3.27 20.23
C GLN A 147 3.19 2.44 21.41
N GLY A 148 2.42 1.49 21.93
CA GLY A 148 2.80 0.60 23.03
C GLY A 148 2.53 1.16 24.42
N TRP A 149 1.64 2.15 24.56
CA TRP A 149 1.19 2.60 25.89
C TRP A 149 0.17 1.61 26.46
N SER A 150 0.35 1.21 27.72
CA SER A 150 -0.67 0.43 28.43
C SER A 150 -1.84 1.32 28.82
N ASP A 151 -3.01 0.70 29.02
CA ASP A 151 -4.20 1.40 29.50
C ASP A 151 -3.93 2.13 30.83
N GLU A 152 -3.13 1.56 31.73
CA GLU A 152 -2.80 2.22 33.00
C GLU A 152 -1.98 3.50 32.79
N ARG A 153 -1.08 3.53 31.81
CA ARG A 153 -0.30 4.73 31.47
C ARG A 153 -1.19 5.81 30.87
N ILE A 154 -2.15 5.42 30.04
CA ILE A 154 -3.12 6.33 29.45
C ILE A 154 -4.02 6.95 30.54
N GLU A 155 -4.53 6.14 31.46
CA GLU A 155 -5.35 6.64 32.58
C GLU A 155 -4.55 7.53 33.54
N ALA A 156 -3.30 7.17 33.85
CA ALA A 156 -2.41 8.04 34.62
C ALA A 156 -2.17 9.38 33.91
N LEU A 157 -2.00 9.36 32.57
CA LEU A 157 -1.81 10.55 31.76
C LEU A 157 -3.04 11.46 31.80
N LYS A 158 -4.25 10.89 31.60
CA LYS A 158 -5.52 11.64 31.74
C LYS A 158 -5.63 12.27 33.13
N PHE A 159 -5.37 11.49 34.18
CA PHE A 159 -5.45 11.96 35.57
C PHE A 159 -4.50 13.13 35.86
N ILE A 160 -3.21 13.02 35.50
CA ILE A 160 -2.22 14.08 35.77
C ILE A 160 -2.60 15.40 35.09
N THR A 161 -3.21 15.32 33.91
CA THR A 161 -3.55 16.52 33.13
C THR A 161 -4.71 17.34 33.72
N LEU A 162 -5.45 16.79 34.70
CA LEU A 162 -6.47 17.51 35.47
C LEU A 162 -5.86 18.52 36.45
N PHE A 163 -4.58 18.39 36.81
CA PHE A 163 -3.90 19.25 37.78
C PHE A 163 -2.97 20.29 37.16
N ILE A 164 -2.80 20.25 35.83
CA ILE A 164 -1.99 21.23 35.10
C ILE A 164 -2.87 22.45 34.83
N PRO A 165 -2.47 23.67 35.23
CA PRO A 165 -3.28 24.87 34.99
C PRO A 165 -3.65 24.97 33.50
N SER A 166 -4.89 25.38 33.25
CA SER A 166 -5.33 25.69 31.90
C SER A 166 -4.67 26.98 31.43
N ALA A 167 -4.63 27.25 30.12
CA ALA A 167 -4.04 28.50 29.61
C ALA A 167 -4.78 29.77 30.06
N ASP A 168 -5.94 29.61 30.70
CA ASP A 168 -6.84 30.69 31.14
C ASP A 168 -6.70 31.02 32.64
N GLU A 169 -5.82 30.33 33.38
CA GLU A 169 -5.45 30.62 34.79
C GLU A 169 -4.04 31.22 34.90
#